data_AF-A0A950IB87-F1
#
_entry.id   AF-A0A950IB87-F1
#
_cell.length_a   1.000
_cell.length_b   1.000
_cell.length_c   1.000
_cell.angle_alpha   90.00
_cell.angle_beta   90.00
_cell.angle_gamma   90.00
#
_symmetry.space_group_name_H-M   'P 1'
#
loop_
_entity.id
_entity.type
_entity.pdbx_description
1 polymer ?
#
loop_
_entity_poly.entity_id
_entity_poly.type
_entity_poly.pdbx_seq_one_letter_code
_entity_poly.pdbx_strand_id
1 'polypeptide(L)' 'MKTFLHVGCGPKRKENTTRGFNTPEWNEVRFDIDEKARPDIVGTMLDMSGVESGSVDAVFSSHNIEHIYPHEVPVAL' A
#
# COMPACT_ATOMS: atom_id res chain seq x y z
N MET A 1 13.77 9.00 8.60
CA MET A 1 12.84 9.24 7.48
C MET A 1 11.60 8.43 7.79
N LYS A 2 10.39 9.00 7.67
CA LYS A 2 9.16 8.24 7.97
C LYS A 2 8.82 7.34 6.78
N THR A 3 8.24 6.18 7.01
CA THR A 3 7.86 5.24 5.95
C THR A 3 6.36 5.12 5.87
N PHE A 4 5.80 5.20 4.67
CA PHE A 4 4.41 4.84 4.43
C PHE A 4 4.31 3.62 3.50
N LEU A 5 3.31 2.79 3.75
CA LEU A 5 2.95 1.68 2.89
C LEU A 5 1.91 2.12 1.85
N HIS A 6 2.20 1.95 0.57
CA HIS A 6 1.30 2.22 -0.54
C HIS A 6 0.63 0.91 -0.97
N VAL A 7 -0.58 0.65 -0.45
CA VAL A 7 -1.32 -0.60 -0.66
C VAL A 7 -2.17 -0.48 -1.92
N GLY A 8 -1.99 -1.41 -2.87
CA GLY A 8 -2.61 -1.32 -4.20
C GLY A 8 -2.00 -0.19 -5.02
N CYS A 9 -0.66 -0.11 -5.02
CA CYS A 9 0.07 1.01 -5.63
C CYS A 9 -0.10 1.14 -7.15
N GLY A 10 -0.42 0.04 -7.83
CA GLY A 10 -0.41 -0.06 -9.28
C GLY A 10 0.87 0.56 -9.87
N PRO A 11 0.81 1.26 -11.01
CA PRO A 11 1.99 1.91 -11.58
C PRO A 11 2.42 3.18 -10.84
N LYS A 12 1.66 3.65 -9.85
CA LYS A 12 1.90 4.93 -9.17
C LYS A 12 3.05 4.81 -8.17
N ARG A 13 3.71 5.94 -7.97
CA ARG A 13 4.72 6.17 -6.93
C ARG A 13 4.31 7.38 -6.09
N LYS A 14 5.04 7.65 -5.00
CA LYS A 14 4.71 8.70 -4.04
C LYS A 14 4.45 10.06 -4.70
N GLU A 15 5.15 10.37 -5.79
CA GLU A 15 5.01 11.63 -6.53
C GLU A 15 3.61 11.80 -7.17
N ASN A 16 2.91 10.69 -7.40
CA ASN A 16 1.58 10.63 -8.01
C ASN A 16 0.48 10.19 -7.01
N THR A 17 0.73 10.32 -5.70
CA THR A 17 -0.25 10.03 -4.63
C THR A 17 -0.83 11.33 -4.05
N THR A 18 -0.79 11.49 -2.72
CA THR A 18 -1.19 12.72 -2.03
C THR A 18 0.01 13.65 -1.87
N ARG A 19 -0.24 14.96 -1.80
CA ARG A 19 0.81 15.95 -1.53
C ARG A 19 1.50 15.75 -0.18
N GLY A 20 0.86 15.05 0.77
CA GLY A 20 1.41 14.80 2.10
C GLY A 20 2.57 13.81 2.11
N PHE A 21 2.56 12.83 1.20
CA PHE A 21 3.64 11.84 1.05
C PHE A 21 4.64 12.19 -0.06
N ASN A 22 4.28 13.10 -0.96
CA ASN A 22 5.18 13.61 -2.00
C ASN A 22 6.16 14.66 -1.44
N THR A 23 6.94 14.27 -0.45
CA THR A 23 7.99 15.10 0.13
C THR A 23 9.23 14.27 0.49
N PRO A 24 10.39 14.89 0.74
CA PRO A 24 11.60 14.18 1.13
C PRO A 24 11.52 13.55 2.53
N GLU A 25 10.58 13.93 3.39
CA GLU A 25 10.46 13.38 4.74
C GLU A 25 9.94 11.93 4.74
N TRP A 26 9.30 11.51 3.64
CA TRP A 26 8.67 10.21 3.47
C TRP A 26 9.42 9.29 2.51
N ASN A 27 9.63 8.06 2.98
CA ASN A 27 10.00 6.90 2.19
C ASN A 27 8.74 6.10 1.81
N GLU A 28 8.68 5.62 0.58
CA GLU A 28 7.58 4.79 0.07
C GLU A 28 8.00 3.33 0.10
N VAL A 29 7.11 2.46 0.60
CA VAL A 29 7.16 1.01 0.35
C VAL A 29 5.91 0.64 -0.43
N ARG A 30 6.07 0.02 -1.59
CA ARG A 30 4.99 -0.32 -2.54
C ARG A 30 4.55 -1.76 -2.34
N PHE A 31 3.25 -1.96 -2.16
CA PHE A 31 2.62 -3.27 -1.97
C PHE A 31 1.49 -3.46 -2.99
N ASP A 32 1.54 -4.53 -3.77
CA ASP A 32 0.53 -4.81 -4.81
C ASP A 32 0.39 -6.30 -5.10
N ILE A 33 -0.78 -6.71 -5.53
CA ILE A 33 -1.06 -8.10 -5.94
C ILE A 33 -0.52 -8.39 -7.35
N ASP A 34 -0.41 -7.36 -8.20
CA ASP A 34 0.10 -7.49 -9.57
C ASP A 34 1.61 -7.24 -9.62
N GLU A 35 2.39 -8.29 -9.84
CA GLU A 35 3.85 -8.20 -10.05
C GLU A 35 4.24 -7.24 -11.18
N LYS A 36 3.36 -7.02 -12.18
CA LYS A 36 3.63 -6.08 -13.28
C LYS A 36 3.67 -4.63 -12.82
N ALA A 37 3.05 -4.30 -11.69
CA ALA A 37 3.20 -3.01 -11.03
C ALA A 37 4.64 -2.80 -10.48
N ARG A 38 5.44 -3.87 -10.43
CA ARG A 38 6.79 -3.93 -9.83
C ARG A 38 6.79 -3.34 -8.42
N PRO A 39 5.96 -3.84 -7.50
CA PRO A 39 5.97 -3.39 -6.11
C PRO A 39 7.25 -3.83 -5.40
N ASP A 40 7.52 -3.28 -4.23
CA ASP A 40 8.60 -3.75 -3.36
C ASP A 40 8.21 -5.08 -2.68
N ILE A 41 6.91 -5.25 -2.42
CA ILE A 41 6.31 -6.46 -1.84
C ILE A 41 5.11 -6.88 -2.69
N VAL A 42 5.11 -8.13 -3.16
CA VAL A 42 3.98 -8.72 -3.88
C VAL A 42 3.06 -9.39 -2.86
N GLY A 43 1.78 -9.03 -2.84
CA GLY A 43 0.81 -9.58 -1.90
C GLY A 43 -0.60 -9.02 -2.06
N THR A 44 -1.56 -9.61 -1.36
CA THR A 44 -2.95 -9.15 -1.36
C THR A 44 -3.27 -8.38 -0.09
N MET A 45 -4.17 -7.39 -0.14
CA MET A 45 -4.59 -6.67 1.06
C MET A 45 -5.37 -7.56 2.05
N LEU A 46 -5.77 -8.76 1.63
CA LEU A 46 -6.36 -9.79 2.49
C LEU A 46 -5.33 -10.60 3.30
N ASP A 47 -4.05 -10.49 2.93
CA ASP A 47 -2.94 -11.16 3.60
C ASP A 47 -1.70 -10.26 3.61
N MET A 48 -1.52 -9.55 4.72
CA MET A 48 -0.41 -8.62 4.93
C MET A 48 0.75 -9.26 5.70
N SER A 49 0.87 -10.60 5.74
CA SER A 49 1.94 -11.28 6.49
C SER A 49 3.35 -10.90 6.02
N GLY A 50 3.49 -10.42 4.77
CA GLY A 50 4.75 -9.90 4.22
C GLY A 50 5.16 -8.52 4.73
N VAL A 51 4.32 -7.86 5.53
CA VAL A 51 4.60 -6.57 6.17
C VAL A 51 4.68 -6.76 7.68
N GLU A 52 5.83 -6.48 8.27
CA GLU A 52 6.01 -6.61 9.72
C GLU A 52 5.11 -5.64 10.49
N SER A 53 4.47 -6.12 11.56
CA SER A 53 3.58 -5.28 12.39
C SER A 53 4.35 -4.12 13.02
N GLY A 54 3.82 -2.90 12.88
CA GLY A 54 4.45 -1.68 13.42
C GLY A 54 5.68 -1.20 12.65
N SER A 55 5.97 -1.76 11.47
CA SER A 55 7.15 -1.39 10.65
C SER A 55 7.00 -0.11 9.83
N VAL A 56 5.78 0.45 9.72
CA VAL A 56 5.48 1.66 8.95
C VAL A 56 4.80 2.72 9.79
N ASP A 57 5.03 3.98 9.46
CA ASP A 57 4.46 5.15 10.15
C ASP A 57 3.07 5.53 9.61
N ALA A 58 2.73 5.11 8.39
CA ALA A 58 1.44 5.41 7.74
C ALA A 58 1.05 4.38 6.67
N VAL A 59 -0.23 4.36 6.32
CA VAL A 59 -0.79 3.57 5.21
C VAL A 59 -1.51 4.51 4.24
N PHE A 60 -1.23 4.34 2.95
CA PHE A 60 -1.98 4.96 1.86
C PHE A 60 -2.61 3.86 1.00
N SER A 61 -3.94 3.88 0.90
CA SER A 61 -4.73 2.95 0.10
C SER A 61 -5.78 3.76 -0.64
N SER A 62 -5.79 3.70 -1.96
CA SER A 62 -6.66 4.50 -2.81
C SER A 62 -7.35 3.60 -3.80
N HIS A 63 -8.68 3.53 -3.74
CA HIS A 63 -9.50 2.70 -4.62
C HIS A 63 -9.11 1.22 -4.57
N ASN A 64 -9.06 0.62 -3.37
CA ASN A 64 -8.60 -0.76 -3.19
C ASN A 64 -9.66 -1.66 -2.53
N ILE A 65 -10.41 -1.15 -1.53
CA ILE A 65 -11.45 -1.93 -0.83
C ILE A 65 -12.63 -2.29 -1.75
N GLU A 66 -12.92 -1.48 -2.78
CA GLU A 66 -13.97 -1.78 -3.75
C GLU A 66 -13.65 -2.94 -4.70
N HIS A 67 -12.40 -3.42 -4.71
CA HIS A 67 -11.96 -4.52 -5.57
C HIS A 67 -12.14 -5.91 -4.93
N ILE A 68 -12.51 -5.97 -3.65
CA ILE A 68 -12.74 -7.23 -2.92
C ILE A 68 -14.24 -7.47 -2.69
N TYR A 69 -14.63 -8.70 -2.38
CA TYR A 69 -16.02 -9.03 -2.10
C TYR A 69 -16.49 -8.39 -0.78
N PRO A 70 -17.80 -8.09 -0.62
CA PRO A 70 -18.32 -7.46 0.60
C PRO A 70 -17.99 -8.21 1.90
N HIS A 71 -17.90 -9.54 1.85
CA HIS A 71 -17.58 -10.37 3.02
C HIS A 71 -16.07 -10.41 3.33
N GLU A 72 -15.23 -9.93 2.43
CA GLU A 72 -13.77 -9.85 2.60
C GLU A 72 -13.34 -8.50 3.20
N VAL A 73 -14.20 -7.47 3.14
CA VAL A 73 -13.91 -6.14 3.70
C VAL A 73 -13.45 -6.19 5.17
N PRO A 74 -14.07 -6.97 6.07
CA PRO A 74 -13.60 -7.06 7.45
C PRO A 74 -12.21 -7.68 7.62
N VAL A 75 -11.71 -8.42 6.63
CA VAL A 75 -10.36 -9.01 6.65
C VAL A 75 -9.30 -7.98 6.26
N ALA A 76 -9.66 -7.01 5.43
CA ALA A 76 -8.76 -5.96 4.93
C ALA A 76 -8.63 -4.73 5.84
N LEU A 77 -9.36 -4.68 6.96
CA LEU A 77 -9.42 -3.55 7.92
C LEU A 77 -8.81 -3.92 9.27
#